data_AF-A0A3E4QNN0-F1
#
_entry.id   AF-A0A3E4QNN0-F1
#
_cell.length_a   1.000
_cell.length_b   1.000
_cell.length_c   1.000
_cell.angle_alpha   90.00
_cell.angle_beta   90.00
_cell.angle_gamma   90.00
#
_symmetry.space_group_name_H-M   'P 1'
#
loop_
_entity.id
_entity.type
_entity.pdbx_description
1 polymer ?
#
loop_
_entity_poly.entity_id
_entity_poly.type
_entity_poly.pdbx_seq_one_letter_code
_entity_poly.pdbx_strand_id
1 'polypeptide(L)'
;MLLNGIRLTGYSSTEDDARFELAETTVKDVAALNGQLLTVTDDDGGEVEAFAGYSIACIKVIEETGAIRMLAVKVMDGATAAAIEALGHKVETVASKTDKAAKDAESAKAAARMYVNAQPLTNTQLADVCALIEDFVPGREYAKGLVRRHDGKYYRMAKDIDTQTSKTYQPGTGTESLYTLIDLAPDGIRIWRMPTCAEDSFTLGEKCHYPDADGPVYESLIDANTWSPEAYPAGWNKVE
;
A
#
# COMPACT_ATOMS: atom_id res chain seq x y z
N MET A 1 -31.05 -51.42 4.26
CA MET A 1 -30.80 -50.23 5.11
C MET A 1 -31.77 -49.13 4.72
N LEU A 2 -32.05 -48.23 5.67
CA LEU A 2 -32.94 -47.09 5.49
C LEU A 2 -32.25 -45.80 5.93
N LEU A 3 -32.64 -44.66 5.35
CA LEU A 3 -32.32 -43.32 5.84
C LEU A 3 -33.61 -42.63 6.26
N ASN A 4 -33.81 -42.42 7.56
CA ASN A 4 -35.07 -41.87 8.12
C ASN A 4 -36.33 -42.60 7.59
N GLY A 5 -36.22 -43.92 7.37
CA GLY A 5 -37.29 -44.75 6.81
C GLY A 5 -37.38 -44.80 5.28
N ILE A 6 -36.55 -44.05 4.55
CA ILE A 6 -36.45 -44.12 3.08
C ILE A 6 -35.46 -45.21 2.67
N ARG A 7 -35.77 -45.97 1.62
CA ARG A 7 -34.89 -47.05 1.12
C ARG A 7 -33.52 -46.50 0.69
N LEU A 8 -32.46 -46.97 1.36
CA LEU A 8 -31.08 -46.56 1.11
C LEU A 8 -30.35 -47.66 0.34
N THR A 9 -29.87 -47.34 -0.87
CA THR A 9 -29.14 -48.28 -1.74
C THR A 9 -27.62 -48.16 -1.60
N GLY A 10 -27.14 -47.03 -1.07
CA GLY A 10 -25.73 -46.82 -0.74
C GLY A 10 -25.52 -45.47 -0.10
N TYR A 11 -24.47 -45.33 0.70
CA TYR A 11 -24.05 -44.04 1.24
C TYR A 11 -22.54 -44.00 1.48
N SER A 12 -22.01 -42.78 1.54
CA SER A 12 -20.61 -42.49 1.87
C SER A 12 -20.53 -41.17 2.61
N SER A 13 -19.69 -41.11 3.66
CA SER A 13 -19.53 -39.90 4.48
C SER A 13 -18.05 -39.55 4.69
N THR A 14 -17.80 -38.26 4.88
CA THR A 14 -16.59 -37.69 5.47
C THR A 14 -16.96 -36.90 6.73
N GLU A 15 -16.03 -36.13 7.30
CA GLU A 15 -16.32 -35.28 8.47
C GLU A 15 -17.34 -34.16 8.17
N ASP A 16 -17.36 -33.66 6.93
CA ASP A 16 -18.12 -32.46 6.54
C ASP A 16 -19.19 -32.72 5.46
N ASP A 17 -19.14 -33.85 4.77
CA ASP A 17 -20.11 -34.21 3.74
C ASP A 17 -20.62 -35.64 3.87
N ALA A 18 -21.89 -35.85 3.50
CA ALA A 18 -22.52 -37.16 3.49
C ALA A 18 -23.37 -37.30 2.22
N ARG A 19 -23.17 -38.39 1.49
CA ARG A 19 -23.85 -38.68 0.22
C ARG A 19 -24.68 -39.94 0.37
N PHE A 20 -25.92 -39.87 -0.10
CA PHE A 20 -26.88 -40.96 0.00
C PHE A 20 -27.50 -41.23 -1.37
N GLU A 21 -27.65 -42.50 -1.72
CA GLU A 21 -28.43 -42.98 -2.85
C GLU A 21 -29.71 -43.61 -2.33
N LEU A 22 -30.85 -42.99 -2.66
CA LEU A 22 -32.17 -43.31 -2.14
C LEU A 22 -33.06 -43.84 -3.26
N ALA A 23 -33.80 -44.90 -2.99
CA ALA A 23 -34.76 -45.49 -3.93
C ALA A 23 -36.18 -45.39 -3.39
N GLU A 24 -37.17 -45.63 -4.24
CA GLU A 24 -38.60 -45.71 -3.86
C GLU A 24 -39.11 -44.45 -3.16
N THR A 25 -38.61 -43.29 -3.58
CA THR A 25 -38.90 -42.00 -2.94
C THR A 25 -38.99 -40.89 -3.98
N THR A 26 -39.51 -39.73 -3.56
CA THR A 26 -39.56 -38.53 -4.40
C THR A 26 -38.59 -37.45 -3.92
N VAL A 27 -38.26 -36.51 -4.81
CA VAL A 27 -37.45 -35.33 -4.43
C VAL A 27 -38.10 -34.55 -3.28
N LYS A 28 -39.43 -34.52 -3.23
CA LYS A 28 -40.18 -33.86 -2.16
C LYS A 28 -39.96 -34.55 -0.81
N ASP A 29 -39.99 -35.87 -0.78
CA ASP A 29 -39.82 -36.64 0.46
C ASP A 29 -38.37 -36.53 0.97
N VAL A 30 -37.39 -36.56 0.05
CA VAL A 30 -35.98 -36.32 0.38
C VAL A 30 -35.77 -34.89 0.87
N ALA A 31 -36.37 -33.88 0.22
CA ALA A 31 -36.28 -32.49 0.66
C ALA A 31 -36.89 -32.27 2.05
N ALA A 32 -37.90 -33.06 2.44
CA ALA A 32 -38.51 -32.98 3.77
C ALA A 32 -37.57 -33.44 4.90
N LEU A 33 -36.50 -34.18 4.57
CA LEU A 33 -35.46 -34.55 5.53
C LEU A 33 -34.54 -33.37 5.91
N ASN A 34 -34.60 -32.26 5.17
CA ASN A 34 -33.73 -31.11 5.44
C ASN A 34 -33.97 -30.53 6.84
N GLY A 35 -32.89 -30.39 7.62
CA GLY A 35 -32.96 -29.90 9.00
C GLY A 35 -33.40 -30.94 10.04
N GLN A 36 -33.64 -32.19 9.63
CA GLN A 36 -33.85 -33.31 10.55
C GLN A 36 -32.52 -33.95 10.93
N LEU A 37 -32.49 -34.73 12.03
CA LEU A 37 -31.40 -35.67 12.28
C LEU A 37 -31.47 -36.77 11.21
N LEU A 38 -30.44 -36.87 10.38
CA LEU A 38 -30.34 -37.91 9.36
C LEU A 38 -29.78 -39.18 10.01
N THR A 39 -30.54 -40.26 10.02
CA THR A 39 -30.17 -41.52 10.68
C THR A 39 -30.26 -42.67 9.70
N VAL A 40 -29.15 -43.38 9.54
CA VAL A 40 -29.08 -44.63 8.79
C VAL A 40 -29.39 -45.78 9.73
N THR A 41 -30.35 -46.63 9.34
CA THR A 41 -30.71 -47.85 10.07
C THR A 41 -30.49 -49.09 9.20
N ASP A 42 -30.24 -50.22 9.84
CA ASP A 42 -30.34 -51.53 9.19
C ASP A 42 -31.82 -51.89 8.91
N ASP A 43 -32.04 -53.06 8.30
CA ASP A 43 -33.38 -53.54 7.93
C ASP A 43 -34.20 -54.04 9.12
N ASP A 44 -33.57 -54.26 10.27
CA ASP A 44 -34.20 -54.66 11.54
C ASP A 44 -34.49 -53.45 12.45
N GLY A 45 -34.15 -52.24 12.00
CA GLY A 45 -34.37 -50.98 12.71
C GLY A 45 -33.26 -50.59 13.69
N GLY A 46 -32.12 -51.30 13.67
CA GLY A 46 -30.92 -50.92 14.41
C GLY A 46 -30.28 -49.67 13.83
N GLU A 47 -29.92 -48.71 14.67
CA GLU A 47 -29.20 -47.50 14.26
C GLU A 47 -27.75 -47.84 13.90
N VAL A 48 -27.34 -47.45 12.69
CA VAL A 48 -25.99 -47.69 12.16
C VAL A 48 -25.14 -46.44 12.25
N GLU A 49 -25.69 -45.28 11.85
CA GLU A 49 -24.97 -44.01 11.86
C GLU A 49 -25.95 -42.83 11.89
N ALA A 50 -25.58 -41.74 12.56
CA ALA A 50 -26.39 -40.54 12.67
C ALA A 50 -25.58 -39.27 12.33
N PHE A 51 -26.13 -38.43 11.46
CA PHE A 51 -25.51 -37.21 10.96
C PHE A 51 -26.20 -35.99 11.58
N ALA A 52 -25.79 -35.67 12.81
CA ALA A 52 -26.29 -34.49 13.53
C ALA A 52 -25.71 -33.20 12.94
N GLY A 53 -26.59 -32.20 12.75
CA GLY A 53 -26.19 -30.87 12.27
C GLY A 53 -25.88 -30.82 10.77
N TYR A 54 -26.35 -31.77 9.97
CA TYR A 54 -26.22 -31.75 8.51
C TYR A 54 -27.46 -31.11 7.85
N SER A 55 -27.24 -30.36 6.76
CA SER A 55 -28.29 -29.81 5.91
C SER A 55 -28.12 -30.30 4.48
N ILE A 56 -29.23 -30.55 3.78
CA ILE A 56 -29.22 -30.98 2.39
C ILE A 56 -28.68 -29.85 1.52
N ALA A 57 -27.58 -30.11 0.83
CA ALA A 57 -26.96 -29.19 -0.13
C ALA A 57 -27.42 -29.44 -1.56
N CYS A 58 -27.71 -30.69 -1.93
CA CYS A 58 -28.11 -31.03 -3.29
C CYS A 58 -28.97 -32.30 -3.35
N ILE A 59 -29.97 -32.31 -4.23
CA ILE A 59 -30.77 -33.48 -4.58
C ILE A 59 -30.75 -33.62 -6.10
N LYS A 60 -30.39 -34.80 -6.61
CA LYS A 60 -30.39 -35.12 -8.04
C LYS A 60 -31.11 -36.44 -8.29
N VAL A 61 -31.96 -36.48 -9.31
CA VAL A 61 -32.54 -37.72 -9.80
C VAL A 61 -31.56 -38.37 -10.78
N ILE A 62 -31.32 -39.66 -10.64
CA ILE A 62 -30.57 -40.47 -11.59
C ILE A 62 -31.56 -40.93 -12.67
N GLU A 63 -31.52 -40.32 -13.85
CA GLU A 63 -32.51 -40.55 -14.91
C GLU A 63 -32.63 -42.01 -15.35
N GLU A 64 -31.54 -42.77 -15.32
CA GLU A 64 -31.50 -44.17 -15.75
C GLU A 64 -32.24 -45.13 -14.81
N THR A 65 -32.28 -44.83 -13.52
CA THR A 65 -32.80 -45.74 -12.47
C THR A 65 -33.98 -45.16 -11.70
N GLY A 66 -34.23 -43.85 -11.81
CA GLY A 66 -35.20 -43.13 -11.00
C GLY A 66 -34.77 -42.93 -9.53
N ALA A 67 -33.58 -43.40 -9.13
CA ALA A 67 -33.06 -43.21 -7.79
C ALA A 67 -32.64 -41.75 -7.54
N ILE A 68 -32.55 -41.35 -6.28
CA ILE A 68 -32.21 -39.99 -5.86
C ILE A 68 -30.85 -39.98 -5.17
N ARG A 69 -29.93 -39.18 -5.68
CA ARG A 69 -28.68 -38.80 -5.01
C ARG A 69 -28.90 -37.57 -4.15
N MET A 70 -28.67 -37.69 -2.87
CA MET A 70 -28.68 -36.61 -1.90
C MET A 70 -27.25 -36.32 -1.42
N LEU A 71 -26.86 -35.05 -1.41
CA LEU A 71 -25.68 -34.55 -0.69
C LEU A 71 -26.16 -33.72 0.49
N ALA A 72 -25.73 -34.09 1.69
CA ALA A 72 -25.86 -33.30 2.90
C ALA A 72 -24.47 -32.82 3.34
N VAL A 73 -24.38 -31.60 3.87
CA VAL A 73 -23.15 -31.02 4.39
C VAL A 73 -23.36 -30.59 5.82
N LYS A 74 -22.31 -30.69 6.64
CA LYS A 74 -22.34 -30.25 8.03
C LYS A 74 -22.55 -28.74 8.07
N VAL A 75 -23.60 -28.32 8.77
CA VAL A 75 -23.91 -26.92 9.02
C VAL A 75 -22.86 -26.38 9.98
N MET A 76 -22.30 -25.22 9.66
CA MET A 76 -21.40 -24.52 10.58
C MET A 76 -22.11 -24.31 11.92
N ASP A 77 -21.45 -24.64 13.02
CA ASP A 77 -22.02 -24.37 14.33
C ASP A 77 -22.22 -22.85 14.50
N GLY A 78 -23.20 -22.47 15.31
CA GLY A 78 -23.58 -21.06 15.48
C GLY A 78 -22.44 -20.18 16.00
N ALA A 79 -21.46 -20.75 16.73
CA ALA A 79 -20.31 -20.00 17.21
C ALA A 79 -19.32 -19.71 16.07
N THR A 80 -19.08 -20.66 15.18
CA THR A 80 -18.24 -20.44 13.98
C THR A 80 -18.89 -19.45 13.01
N ALA A 81 -20.22 -19.54 12.79
CA ALA A 81 -20.94 -18.57 11.97
C ALA A 81 -20.84 -17.14 12.55
N ALA A 82 -21.07 -16.98 13.85
CA ALA A 82 -20.95 -15.69 14.54
C ALA A 82 -19.51 -15.15 14.52
N ALA A 83 -18.49 -16.03 14.60
CA ALA A 83 -17.09 -15.63 14.53
C ALA A 83 -16.72 -15.06 13.14
N ILE A 84 -17.25 -15.65 12.05
CA ILE A 84 -17.04 -15.15 10.69
C ILE A 84 -17.71 -13.79 10.49
N GLU A 85 -18.94 -13.62 10.98
CA GLU A 85 -19.65 -12.33 10.93
C GLU A 85 -18.88 -11.24 11.71
N ALA A 86 -18.45 -11.56 12.94
CA ALA A 86 -17.65 -10.66 13.75
C ALA A 86 -16.31 -10.30 13.08
N LEU A 87 -15.69 -11.25 12.36
CA LEU A 87 -14.50 -10.99 11.57
C LEU A 87 -14.79 -10.06 10.39
N GLY A 88 -15.90 -10.27 9.67
CA GLY A 88 -16.36 -9.38 8.59
C GLY A 88 -16.53 -7.93 9.07
N HIS A 89 -17.19 -7.72 10.20
CA HIS A 89 -17.34 -6.40 10.80
C HIS A 89 -16.00 -5.77 11.21
N LYS A 90 -15.06 -6.57 11.76
CA LYS A 90 -13.72 -6.07 12.08
C LYS A 90 -12.96 -5.66 10.83
N VAL A 91 -13.04 -6.44 9.74
CA VAL A 91 -12.40 -6.13 8.45
C VAL A 91 -12.95 -4.82 7.89
N GLU A 92 -14.27 -4.64 7.87
CA GLU A 92 -14.91 -3.40 7.39
C GLU A 92 -14.53 -2.18 8.25
N THR A 93 -14.44 -2.37 9.57
CA THR A 93 -13.97 -1.33 10.51
C THR A 93 -12.51 -0.96 10.25
N VAL A 94 -11.64 -1.93 9.97
CA VAL A 94 -10.23 -1.66 9.65
C VAL A 94 -10.09 -0.97 8.30
N ALA A 95 -10.85 -1.40 7.29
CA ALA A 95 -10.86 -0.75 5.97
C ALA A 95 -11.24 0.73 6.08
N SER A 96 -12.35 1.04 6.76
CA SER A 96 -12.81 2.42 6.95
C SER A 96 -11.83 3.29 7.75
N LYS A 97 -11.18 2.74 8.79
CA LYS A 97 -10.12 3.46 9.53
C LYS A 97 -8.90 3.73 8.64
N THR A 98 -8.52 2.78 7.79
CA THR A 98 -7.39 2.92 6.86
C THR A 98 -7.69 4.00 5.82
N ASP A 99 -8.89 4.01 5.24
CA ASP A 99 -9.33 5.06 4.31
C ASP A 99 -9.33 6.45 4.94
N LYS A 100 -9.78 6.56 6.19
CA LYS A 100 -9.73 7.81 6.93
C LYS A 100 -8.29 8.26 7.17
N ALA A 101 -7.42 7.36 7.65
CA ALA A 101 -6.02 7.67 7.89
C ALA A 101 -5.31 8.12 6.60
N ALA A 102 -5.63 7.49 5.46
CA ALA A 102 -5.10 7.91 4.16
C ALA A 102 -5.54 9.32 3.76
N LYS A 103 -6.83 9.66 3.96
CA LYS A 103 -7.35 11.01 3.71
C LYS A 103 -6.75 12.07 4.64
N ASP A 104 -6.60 11.73 5.92
CA ASP A 104 -5.99 12.61 6.91
C ASP A 104 -4.50 12.85 6.57
N ALA A 105 -3.77 11.81 6.17
CA ALA A 105 -2.39 11.91 5.72
C ALA A 105 -2.23 12.75 4.45
N GLU A 106 -3.12 12.62 3.47
CA GLU A 106 -3.09 13.44 2.25
C GLU A 106 -3.37 14.92 2.57
N SER A 107 -4.31 15.19 3.47
CA SER A 107 -4.59 16.55 3.94
C SER A 107 -3.39 17.16 4.66
N ALA A 108 -2.71 16.38 5.51
CA ALA A 108 -1.48 16.80 6.18
C ALA A 108 -0.35 17.04 5.17
N LYS A 109 -0.21 16.18 4.15
CA LYS A 109 0.78 16.34 3.08
C LYS A 109 0.52 17.61 2.26
N ALA A 110 -0.74 17.92 1.94
CA ALA A 110 -1.11 19.15 1.25
C ALA A 110 -0.71 20.39 2.08
N ALA A 111 -0.99 20.39 3.39
CA ALA A 111 -0.59 21.47 4.28
C ALA A 111 0.94 21.60 4.38
N ALA A 112 1.67 20.49 4.47
CA ALA A 112 3.13 20.48 4.48
C ALA A 112 3.72 21.05 3.17
N ARG A 113 3.15 20.67 2.01
CA ARG A 113 3.55 21.26 0.71
C ARG A 113 3.34 22.77 0.69
N MET A 114 2.19 23.26 1.17
CA MET A 114 1.94 24.70 1.27
C MET A 114 2.97 25.41 2.16
N TYR A 115 3.28 24.84 3.32
CA TYR A 115 4.25 25.41 4.25
C TYR A 115 5.67 25.45 3.67
N VAL A 116 6.16 24.32 3.17
CA VAL A 116 7.51 24.17 2.60
C VAL A 116 7.71 25.12 1.41
N ASN A 117 6.72 25.24 0.53
CA ASN A 117 6.83 26.06 -0.69
C ASN A 117 6.65 27.57 -0.46
N ALA A 118 6.26 27.97 0.75
CA ALA A 118 6.07 29.36 1.16
C ALA A 118 7.26 29.96 1.92
N GLN A 119 8.33 29.18 2.16
CA GLN A 119 9.47 29.62 2.94
C GLN A 119 10.81 29.36 2.23
N PRO A 120 11.83 30.21 2.48
CA PRO A 120 13.19 29.90 2.09
C PRO A 120 13.69 28.64 2.81
N LEU A 121 14.43 27.79 2.09
CA LEU A 121 15.01 26.56 2.64
C LEU A 121 16.52 26.60 2.57
N THR A 122 17.16 26.05 3.61
CA THR A 122 18.58 25.69 3.57
C THR A 122 18.79 24.43 2.74
N ASN A 123 20.04 24.18 2.35
CA ASN A 123 20.44 23.00 1.60
C ASN A 123 20.09 21.70 2.34
N THR A 124 20.35 21.66 3.65
CA THR A 124 20.03 20.52 4.51
C THR A 124 18.52 20.30 4.59
N GLN A 125 17.73 21.36 4.82
CA GLN A 125 16.27 21.23 4.88
C GLN A 125 15.67 20.76 3.57
N LEU A 126 16.22 21.18 2.42
CA LEU A 126 15.75 20.75 1.11
C LEU A 126 15.85 19.23 0.94
N ALA A 127 16.93 18.59 1.39
CA ALA A 127 17.11 17.15 1.28
C ALA A 127 15.96 16.38 1.97
N ASP A 128 15.51 16.86 3.13
CA ASP A 128 14.43 16.22 3.91
C ASP A 128 13.03 16.39 3.27
N VAL A 129 12.82 17.45 2.47
CA VAL A 129 11.50 17.83 1.94
C VAL A 129 11.45 17.91 0.41
N CYS A 130 12.46 17.38 -0.30
CA CYS A 130 12.63 17.49 -1.74
C CYS A 130 11.40 17.01 -2.54
N ALA A 131 10.69 15.99 -2.02
CA ALA A 131 9.47 15.44 -2.60
C ALA A 131 8.23 16.35 -2.46
N LEU A 132 8.29 17.37 -1.60
CA LEU A 132 7.20 18.32 -1.37
C LEU A 132 7.35 19.61 -2.19
N ILE A 133 8.53 19.85 -2.77
CA ILE A 133 8.81 21.05 -3.58
C ILE A 133 7.98 21.03 -4.86
N GLU A 134 7.33 22.16 -5.14
CA GLU A 134 6.54 22.36 -6.34
C GLU A 134 7.39 22.69 -7.56
N ASP A 135 6.80 22.45 -8.73
CA ASP A 135 7.40 22.84 -10.00
C ASP A 135 7.45 24.36 -10.17
N PHE A 136 8.47 24.81 -10.86
CA PHE A 136 8.58 26.18 -11.32
C PHE A 136 7.47 26.48 -12.33
N VAL A 137 6.76 27.59 -12.12
CA VAL A 137 5.66 28.04 -12.98
C VAL A 137 6.06 29.36 -13.62
N PRO A 138 6.33 29.39 -14.94
CA PRO A 138 6.64 30.62 -15.66
C PRO A 138 5.51 31.66 -15.51
N GLY A 139 5.86 32.93 -15.31
CA GLY A 139 4.88 34.00 -15.13
C GLY A 139 4.42 34.21 -13.69
N ARG A 140 5.02 33.55 -12.69
CA ARG A 140 4.79 33.79 -11.26
C ARG A 140 5.89 34.63 -10.62
N GLU A 141 5.56 35.29 -9.52
CA GLU A 141 6.52 35.95 -8.66
C GLU A 141 7.09 34.95 -7.65
N TYR A 142 8.38 35.08 -7.35
CA TYR A 142 9.06 34.29 -6.34
C TYR A 142 9.97 35.18 -5.51
N ALA A 143 9.89 35.06 -4.18
CA ALA A 143 10.82 35.73 -3.28
C ALA A 143 12.19 35.03 -3.26
N LYS A 144 13.24 35.79 -2.91
CA LYS A 144 14.59 35.27 -2.68
C LYS A 144 14.55 34.08 -1.71
N GLY A 145 15.31 33.04 -2.04
CA GLY A 145 15.51 31.86 -1.20
C GLY A 145 14.45 30.77 -1.34
N LEU A 146 13.31 31.03 -1.99
CA LEU A 146 12.35 29.97 -2.33
C LEU A 146 12.99 28.96 -3.28
N VAL A 147 12.60 27.68 -3.15
CA VAL A 147 13.08 26.60 -4.02
C VAL A 147 11.95 26.09 -4.91
N ARG A 148 12.24 25.85 -6.18
CA ARG A 148 11.32 25.19 -7.13
C ARG A 148 12.03 24.12 -7.94
N ARG A 149 11.26 23.10 -8.35
CA ARG A 149 11.73 22.04 -9.22
C ARG A 149 11.61 22.46 -10.69
N HIS A 150 12.65 22.23 -11.47
CA HIS A 150 12.63 22.45 -12.91
C HIS A 150 13.54 21.41 -13.58
N ASP A 151 13.04 20.74 -14.62
CA ASP A 151 13.78 19.71 -15.37
C ASP A 151 14.48 18.66 -14.48
N GLY A 152 13.75 18.15 -13.49
CA GLY A 152 14.25 17.14 -12.55
C GLY A 152 15.25 17.65 -11.49
N LYS A 153 15.61 18.94 -11.51
CA LYS A 153 16.56 19.57 -10.59
C LYS A 153 15.88 20.61 -9.70
N TYR A 154 16.57 21.02 -8.63
CA TYR A 154 16.07 22.01 -7.68
C TYR A 154 16.81 23.33 -7.83
N TYR A 155 16.06 24.43 -7.85
CA TYR A 155 16.62 25.76 -8.02
C TYR A 155 16.11 26.69 -6.94
N ARG A 156 17.04 27.32 -6.23
CA ARG A 156 16.78 28.33 -5.23
C ARG A 156 16.84 29.72 -5.87
N MET A 157 15.87 30.57 -5.60
CA MET A 157 15.87 31.93 -6.12
C MET A 157 17.02 32.72 -5.48
N ALA A 158 17.93 33.26 -6.28
CA ALA A 158 19.05 34.05 -5.80
C ALA A 158 18.63 35.46 -5.36
N LYS A 159 17.49 35.94 -5.85
CA LYS A 159 16.86 37.23 -5.55
C LYS A 159 15.35 37.15 -5.76
N ASP A 160 14.63 38.24 -5.49
CA ASP A 160 13.22 38.36 -5.84
C ASP A 160 13.06 38.38 -7.38
N ILE A 161 12.11 37.59 -7.88
CA ILE A 161 11.84 37.40 -9.31
C ILE A 161 10.39 37.78 -9.57
N ASP A 162 10.19 38.71 -10.51
CA ASP A 162 8.85 39.12 -10.95
C ASP A 162 8.26 38.20 -12.03
N THR A 163 6.99 38.45 -12.36
CA THR A 163 6.24 37.67 -13.37
C THR A 163 6.89 37.69 -14.76
N GLN A 164 7.48 38.80 -15.19
CA GLN A 164 8.08 38.90 -16.52
C GLN A 164 9.41 38.14 -16.58
N THR A 165 10.20 38.23 -15.52
CA THR A 165 11.50 37.57 -15.38
C THR A 165 11.32 36.06 -15.35
N SER A 166 10.39 35.54 -14.53
CA SER A 166 10.13 34.10 -14.45
C SER A 166 9.56 33.52 -15.75
N LYS A 167 8.89 34.35 -16.57
CA LYS A 167 8.39 33.97 -17.89
C LYS A 167 9.49 33.90 -18.95
N THR A 168 10.40 34.87 -18.95
CA THR A 168 11.47 34.99 -19.97
C THR A 168 12.68 34.12 -19.64
N TYR A 169 13.09 34.06 -18.38
CA TYR A 169 14.32 33.42 -17.92
C TYR A 169 13.98 32.32 -16.93
N GLN A 170 13.73 31.11 -17.42
CA GLN A 170 13.44 29.94 -16.57
C GLN A 170 14.75 29.38 -15.97
N PRO A 171 14.68 28.57 -14.90
CA PRO A 171 15.87 27.99 -14.30
C PRO A 171 16.66 27.11 -15.28
N GLY A 172 17.98 27.29 -15.33
CA GLY A 172 18.84 26.53 -16.23
C GLY A 172 20.19 27.20 -16.46
N THR A 173 20.88 26.77 -17.51
CA THR A 173 22.16 27.37 -17.93
C THR A 173 21.97 28.80 -18.42
N GLY A 174 22.83 29.72 -17.97
CA GLY A 174 22.79 31.13 -18.33
C GLY A 174 21.86 31.98 -17.48
N THR A 175 21.19 31.39 -16.47
CA THR A 175 20.30 32.10 -15.53
C THR A 175 20.80 32.04 -14.09
N GLU A 176 22.10 31.80 -13.88
CA GLU A 176 22.75 31.61 -12.57
C GLU A 176 22.68 32.87 -11.67
N SER A 177 22.48 34.05 -12.27
CA SER A 177 22.24 35.30 -11.52
C SER A 177 20.83 35.42 -10.92
N LEU A 178 19.92 34.52 -11.33
CA LEU A 178 18.53 34.44 -10.89
C LEU A 178 18.29 33.19 -10.04
N TYR A 179 18.97 32.08 -10.37
CA TYR A 179 18.73 30.77 -9.79
C TYR A 179 20.04 30.07 -9.39
N THR A 180 20.11 29.63 -8.14
CA THR A 180 21.17 28.74 -7.65
C THR A 180 20.68 27.31 -7.75
N LEU A 181 21.28 26.51 -8.64
CA LEU A 181 20.96 25.08 -8.74
C LEU A 181 21.48 24.33 -7.50
N ILE A 182 20.63 23.50 -6.91
CA ILE A 182 20.95 22.54 -5.86
C ILE A 182 20.75 21.17 -6.48
N ASP A 183 21.84 20.55 -6.93
CA ASP A 183 21.79 19.25 -7.60
C ASP A 183 21.80 18.15 -6.54
N LEU A 184 20.84 17.24 -6.60
CA LEU A 184 20.70 16.13 -5.66
C LEU A 184 20.89 14.81 -6.39
N ALA A 185 21.69 13.93 -5.81
CA ALA A 185 21.78 12.53 -6.23
C ALA A 185 20.47 11.79 -5.89
N PRO A 186 20.24 10.58 -6.44
CA PRO A 186 19.03 9.80 -6.18
C PRO A 186 18.75 9.49 -4.70
N ASP A 187 19.77 9.49 -3.86
CA ASP A 187 19.67 9.28 -2.42
C ASP A 187 19.36 10.57 -1.62
N GLY A 188 19.24 11.71 -2.30
CA GLY A 188 18.94 13.01 -1.72
C GLY A 188 20.16 13.80 -1.23
N ILE A 189 21.38 13.26 -1.36
CA ILE A 189 22.61 13.98 -1.01
C ILE A 189 22.99 14.94 -2.14
N ARG A 190 23.45 16.15 -1.79
CA ARG A 190 23.88 17.14 -2.78
C ARG A 190 25.07 16.64 -3.59
N ILE A 191 25.09 16.92 -4.88
CA ILE A 191 26.29 16.78 -5.68
C ILE A 191 27.11 18.05 -5.49
N TRP A 192 28.39 17.89 -5.16
CA TRP A 192 29.27 19.03 -4.95
C TRP A 192 29.38 19.86 -6.22
N ARG A 193 29.26 21.17 -6.04
CA ARG A 193 29.53 22.17 -7.06
C ARG A 193 30.21 23.35 -6.40
N MET A 194 30.96 24.11 -7.19
CA MET A 194 31.55 25.35 -6.72
C MET A 194 30.42 26.29 -6.25
N PRO A 195 30.41 26.72 -4.97
CA PRO A 195 29.38 27.61 -4.48
C PRO A 195 29.41 28.96 -5.18
N THR A 196 28.24 29.48 -5.55
CA THR A 196 28.11 30.80 -6.19
C THR A 196 27.74 31.93 -5.22
N CYS A 197 27.29 31.57 -4.01
CA CYS A 197 26.96 32.50 -2.94
C CYS A 197 27.20 31.85 -1.56
N ALA A 198 27.12 32.65 -0.49
CA ALA A 198 27.34 32.17 0.87
C ALA A 198 26.33 31.06 1.24
N GLU A 199 25.08 31.22 0.84
CA GLU A 199 24.00 30.26 1.10
C GLU A 199 24.15 28.92 0.35
N ASP A 200 25.07 28.84 -0.62
CA ASP A 200 25.36 27.62 -1.40
C ASP A 200 26.57 26.84 -0.86
N SER A 201 27.35 27.46 0.04
CA SER A 201 28.48 26.80 0.71
C SER A 201 28.02 25.62 1.58
N PHE A 202 28.95 24.70 1.84
CA PHE A 202 28.68 23.51 2.65
C PHE A 202 28.94 23.83 4.13
N THR A 203 27.95 23.60 4.98
CA THR A 203 28.07 23.79 6.42
C THR A 203 28.84 22.64 7.09
N LEU A 204 29.32 22.84 8.32
CA LEU A 204 29.99 21.78 9.08
C LEU A 204 29.08 20.55 9.23
N GLY A 205 29.58 19.37 8.85
CA GLY A 205 28.82 18.11 8.87
C GLY A 205 27.90 17.90 7.66
N GLU A 206 27.80 18.86 6.74
CA GLU A 206 27.02 18.69 5.52
C GLU A 206 27.70 17.71 4.56
N LYS A 207 26.90 16.86 3.91
CA LYS A 207 27.37 15.82 3.00
C LYS A 207 27.19 16.21 1.54
N CYS A 208 28.11 15.75 0.70
CA CYS A 208 27.98 15.80 -0.75
C CYS A 208 28.60 14.60 -1.45
N HIS A 209 28.07 14.24 -2.62
CA HIS A 209 28.78 13.40 -3.58
C HIS A 209 29.80 14.23 -4.37
N TYR A 210 30.95 13.63 -4.67
CA TYR A 210 31.96 14.24 -5.55
C TYR A 210 32.73 13.16 -6.34
N PRO A 211 33.02 13.36 -7.64
CA PRO A 211 32.74 14.56 -8.44
C PRO A 211 31.32 14.64 -9.01
N ASP A 212 30.59 13.54 -9.00
CA ASP A 212 29.25 13.38 -9.55
C ASP A 212 28.39 12.48 -8.66
N ALA A 213 27.15 12.20 -9.06
CA ALA A 213 26.18 11.44 -8.26
C ALA A 213 26.62 10.01 -7.89
N ASP A 214 27.51 9.40 -8.67
CA ASP A 214 28.04 8.05 -8.43
C ASP A 214 29.36 8.08 -7.65
N GLY A 215 29.90 9.28 -7.41
CA GLY A 215 31.10 9.51 -6.63
C GLY A 215 30.91 9.22 -5.14
N PRO A 216 32.00 9.03 -4.38
CA PRO A 216 31.93 8.86 -2.93
C PRO A 216 31.31 10.06 -2.22
N VAL A 217 30.74 9.79 -1.05
CA VAL A 217 30.18 10.83 -0.16
C VAL A 217 31.30 11.41 0.69
N TYR A 218 31.31 12.74 0.79
CA TYR A 218 32.21 13.49 1.67
C TYR A 218 31.39 14.32 2.63
N GLU A 219 31.83 14.39 3.88
CA GLU A 219 31.29 15.24 4.92
C GLU A 219 32.22 16.43 5.16
N SER A 220 31.69 17.64 5.16
CA SER A 220 32.47 18.85 5.38
C SER A 220 32.95 18.93 6.83
N LEU A 221 34.25 19.19 7.03
CA LEU A 221 34.88 19.36 8.35
C LEU A 221 35.03 20.82 8.76
N ILE A 222 34.62 21.75 7.90
CA ILE A 222 34.65 23.19 8.18
C ILE A 222 33.30 23.81 7.80
N ASP A 223 32.95 24.89 8.49
CA ASP A 223 31.76 25.67 8.17
C ASP A 223 32.01 26.59 6.97
N ALA A 224 30.95 26.90 6.23
CA ALA A 224 31.00 27.68 4.98
C ALA A 224 32.06 27.18 3.97
N ASN A 225 32.19 25.87 3.82
CA ASN A 225 33.18 25.24 2.94
C ASN A 225 32.85 25.49 1.46
N THR A 226 33.80 26.10 0.76
CA THR A 226 33.71 26.42 -0.68
C THR A 226 34.69 25.63 -1.55
N TRP A 227 35.53 24.80 -0.93
CA TRP A 227 36.55 24.02 -1.62
C TRP A 227 36.06 22.61 -1.93
N SER A 228 36.45 22.04 -3.07
CA SER A 228 36.13 20.64 -3.39
C SER A 228 36.93 19.66 -2.53
N PRO A 229 36.47 18.41 -2.38
CA PRO A 229 37.25 17.33 -1.78
C PRO A 229 38.62 17.12 -2.41
N GLU A 230 38.78 17.40 -3.71
CA GLU A 230 40.08 17.34 -4.40
C GLU A 230 40.96 18.57 -4.10
N ALA A 231 40.40 19.78 -4.14
CA ALA A 231 41.16 21.02 -3.99
C ALA A 231 41.62 21.27 -2.54
N TYR A 232 40.85 20.82 -1.55
CA TYR A 232 41.20 20.94 -0.14
C TYR A 232 40.79 19.69 0.65
N PRO A 233 41.49 18.55 0.49
CA PRO A 233 41.11 17.29 1.12
C PRO A 233 41.02 17.35 2.65
N ALA A 234 41.82 18.21 3.29
CA ALA A 234 41.80 18.40 4.75
C ALA A 234 40.49 19.01 5.28
N GLY A 235 39.69 19.64 4.41
CA GLY A 235 38.37 20.18 4.75
C GLY A 235 37.25 19.14 4.68
N TRP A 236 37.54 17.88 4.36
CA TRP A 236 36.56 16.86 4.09
C TRP A 236 36.91 15.53 4.74
N ASN A 237 35.90 14.83 5.25
CA ASN A 237 35.99 13.43 5.63
C ASN A 237 35.28 12.58 4.59
N LYS A 238 35.99 11.63 3.99
CA LYS A 238 35.36 10.66 3.08
C LYS A 238 34.55 9.66 3.91
N VAL A 239 33.26 9.57 3.65
CA VAL A 239 32.35 8.62 4.32
C VAL A 239 32.49 7.27 3.60
N GLU A 240 32.74 6.20 4.36
CA GLU A 240 32.75 4.80 3.88
C GLU A 240 31.36 4.17 3.91
#